data_AF-B5JF46-F1
#
_entry.id   AF-B5JF46-F1
#
_cell.length_a   1.000
_cell.length_b   1.000
_cell.length_c   1.000
_cell.angle_alpha   90.00
_cell.angle_beta   90.00
_cell.angle_gamma   90.00
#
_symmetry.space_group_name_H-M   'P 1'
#
loop_
_entity.id
_entity.type
_entity.pdbx_description
1 polymer ?
#
loop_
_entity_poly.entity_id
_entity_poly.type
_entity_poly.pdbx_seq_one_letter_code
_entity_poly.pdbx_strand_id
1 'polypeptide(L)'
;MVFYRQNPFFYTLLLVLFAASIVGIWYLTKLSSELSALTSSYETKSSQYDRYLAARPSPTRSNLEAIEDNYRELYSVYEKAMGTLNLNTFDQAAFFGETPVSRADWSFELHKFKENARYAALSNSIELPTVVEFGFEDYANGGPPPENMEEVHQQIVVMSSLLETLFDSGVQSFVKIQRGVKPDGSRTAVGSRRPVNQLYSD
;
A
#
# COMPACT_ATOMS: atom_id res chain seq x y z
N MET A 1 11.94 54.54 -16.43
CA MET A 1 10.89 53.54 -16.75
C MET A 1 10.72 53.25 -18.26
N VAL A 2 11.52 53.83 -19.16
CA VAL A 2 11.35 53.62 -20.63
C VAL A 2 11.91 52.26 -21.12
N PHE A 3 12.93 51.72 -20.44
CA PHE A 3 13.60 50.47 -20.81
C PHE A 3 12.71 49.21 -20.69
N TYR A 4 11.81 49.16 -19.69
CA TYR A 4 10.94 48.01 -19.46
C TYR A 4 9.88 47.83 -20.57
N ARG A 5 9.52 48.93 -21.26
CA ARG A 5 8.56 48.92 -22.36
C ARG A 5 9.15 48.41 -23.68
N GLN A 6 10.46 48.50 -23.87
CA GLN A 6 11.10 48.09 -25.13
C GLN A 6 11.24 46.58 -25.26
N ASN A 7 11.46 45.86 -24.15
CA ASN A 7 11.69 44.41 -24.17
C ASN A 7 11.00 43.70 -23.00
N PRO A 8 9.65 43.66 -22.96
CA PRO A 8 8.92 43.07 -21.83
C PRO A 8 9.23 41.57 -21.64
N PHE A 9 9.45 40.83 -22.74
CA PHE A 9 9.77 39.40 -22.71
C PHE A 9 11.09 39.07 -22.01
N PHE A 10 12.11 39.92 -22.14
CA PHE A 10 13.41 39.66 -21.51
C PHE A 10 13.30 39.73 -19.99
N TYR A 11 12.59 40.73 -19.47
CA TYR A 11 12.43 40.92 -18.03
C TYR A 11 11.51 39.88 -17.39
N THR A 12 10.46 39.43 -18.08
CA THR A 12 9.62 38.33 -17.57
C THR A 12 10.40 37.03 -17.51
N LEU A 13 11.19 36.71 -18.54
CA LEU A 13 12.06 35.54 -18.54
C LEU A 13 13.12 35.61 -17.43
N LEU A 14 13.74 36.77 -17.24
CA LEU A 14 14.72 36.99 -16.16
C LEU A 14 14.07 36.84 -14.77
N LEU A 15 12.85 37.33 -14.58
CA LEU A 15 12.10 37.19 -13.33
C LEU A 15 11.75 35.72 -13.05
N VAL A 16 11.31 34.98 -14.06
CA VAL A 16 11.03 33.53 -13.94
C VAL A 16 12.31 32.76 -13.59
N LEU A 17 13.43 33.08 -14.24
CA LEU A 17 14.72 32.46 -13.93
C LEU A 17 15.15 32.75 -12.48
N PHE A 18 14.97 34.00 -12.03
CA PHE A 18 15.28 34.40 -10.66
C PHE A 18 14.37 33.67 -9.64
N ALA A 19 13.07 33.60 -9.91
CA ALA A 19 12.14 32.85 -9.06
C ALA A 19 12.49 31.35 -8.99
N ALA A 20 12.83 30.73 -10.12
CA ALA A 20 13.26 29.34 -10.17
C ALA A 20 14.55 29.10 -9.36
N SER A 21 15.50 30.04 -9.39
CA SER A 21 16.73 29.94 -8.61
C SER A 21 16.47 29.99 -7.09
N ILE A 22 15.55 30.85 -6.64
CA ILE A 22 15.18 30.94 -5.22
C ILE A 22 14.49 29.65 -4.76
N VAL A 23 13.55 29.13 -5.56
CA VAL A 23 12.87 27.87 -5.27
C VAL A 23 13.87 26.71 -5.20
N GLY A 24 14.83 26.67 -6.14
CA GLY A 24 15.90 25.67 -6.14
C GLY A 24 16.72 25.73 -4.85
N ILE A 25 17.19 26.91 -4.45
CA ILE A 25 17.97 27.09 -3.21
C ILE A 25 17.16 26.65 -1.98
N TRP A 26 15.88 27.01 -1.90
CA TRP A 26 15.01 26.60 -0.80
C TRP A 26 14.78 25.08 -0.74
N TYR A 27 14.67 24.43 -1.90
CA TYR A 27 14.56 22.97 -1.95
C TYR A 27 15.85 22.28 -1.49
N LEU A 28 17.01 22.80 -1.90
CA LEU A 28 18.32 22.30 -1.47
C LEU A 28 18.52 22.42 0.05
N THR A 29 18.09 23.52 0.67
CA THR A 29 18.21 23.68 2.13
C THR A 29 17.33 22.69 2.87
N LYS A 30 16.10 22.46 2.40
CA LYS A 30 15.21 21.44 2.98
C LYS A 30 15.78 20.03 2.87
N LEU A 31 16.34 19.67 1.72
CA LEU A 31 16.97 18.36 1.52
C LEU A 31 18.18 18.16 2.47
N SER A 32 18.96 19.22 2.68
CA SER A 32 20.12 19.17 3.57
C SER A 32 19.75 18.98 5.04
N SER A 33 18.64 19.56 5.50
CA SER A 33 18.18 19.40 6.88
C SER A 33 17.63 18.00 7.15
N GLU A 34 16.91 17.42 6.19
CA GLU A 34 16.44 16.03 6.26
C GLU A 34 17.62 15.04 6.31
N LEU A 35 18.63 15.23 5.46
CA LEU A 35 19.85 14.42 5.48
C LEU A 35 20.64 14.56 6.79
N SER A 36 20.73 15.77 7.34
CA SER A 36 21.39 16.00 8.63
C SER A 36 20.63 15.35 9.78
N ALA A 37 19.29 15.42 9.78
CA ALA A 37 18.46 14.79 10.80
C ALA A 37 18.56 13.26 10.74
N LEU A 38 18.60 12.69 9.53
CA LEU A 38 18.75 11.25 9.33
C LEU A 38 20.13 10.76 9.77
N THR A 39 21.20 11.49 9.41
CA THR A 39 22.57 11.18 9.84
C THR A 39 22.70 11.21 11.36
N SER A 40 22.20 12.25 12.02
CA SER A 40 22.22 12.37 13.48
C SER A 40 21.45 11.22 14.17
N SER A 41 20.30 10.84 13.60
CA SER A 41 19.51 9.70 14.10
C SER A 41 20.26 8.38 13.94
N TYR A 42 20.96 8.19 12.82
CA TYR A 42 21.78 7.00 12.56
C TYR A 42 22.95 6.91 13.52
N GLU A 43 23.71 7.99 13.70
CA GLU A 43 24.84 8.05 14.63
C GLU A 43 24.40 7.77 16.07
N THR A 44 23.26 8.31 16.48
CA THR A 44 22.70 8.06 17.81
C THR A 44 22.36 6.58 18.00
N LYS A 45 21.70 5.95 17.02
CA LYS A 45 21.36 4.52 17.08
C LYS A 45 22.60 3.63 17.02
N SER A 46 23.59 3.98 16.19
CA SER A 46 24.87 3.26 16.12
C SER A 46 25.60 3.34 17.47
N SER A 47 25.71 4.54 18.06
CA SER A 47 26.34 4.71 19.37
C SER A 47 25.62 3.94 20.47
N GLN A 48 24.28 3.90 20.43
CA GLN A 48 23.50 3.07 21.36
C GLN A 48 23.81 1.58 21.17
N TYR A 49 23.85 1.11 19.92
CA TYR A 49 24.20 -0.28 19.60
C TYR A 49 25.61 -0.65 20.08
N ASP A 50 26.59 0.22 19.84
CA ASP A 50 27.96 0.02 20.30
C ASP A 50 28.05 -0.01 21.83
N ARG A 51 27.27 0.83 22.52
CA ARG A 51 27.15 0.77 23.99
C ARG A 51 26.55 -0.55 24.44
N TYR A 52 25.54 -1.09 23.76
CA TYR A 52 24.97 -2.40 24.08
C TYR A 52 25.98 -3.54 23.84
N LEU A 53 26.71 -3.50 22.73
CA LEU A 53 27.77 -4.46 22.43
C LEU A 53 28.92 -4.40 23.44
N ALA A 54 29.34 -3.20 23.83
CA ALA A 54 30.41 -2.98 24.80
C ALA A 54 29.99 -3.32 26.23
N ALA A 55 28.74 -3.01 26.59
CA ALA A 55 28.21 -3.32 27.91
C ALA A 55 28.10 -4.83 28.16
N ARG A 56 28.04 -5.66 27.10
CA ARG A 56 27.82 -7.12 27.14
C ARG A 56 26.99 -7.48 28.37
N PRO A 57 25.76 -6.94 28.49
CA PRO A 57 25.02 -7.02 29.74
C PRO A 57 24.96 -8.49 30.12
N SER A 58 25.67 -8.85 31.18
CA SER A 58 25.69 -10.23 31.65
C SER A 58 24.24 -10.61 31.93
N PRO A 59 23.84 -11.88 31.69
CA PRO A 59 22.51 -12.36 32.03
C PRO A 59 22.34 -12.31 33.56
N THR A 60 22.02 -11.12 34.06
CA THR A 60 21.59 -10.87 35.42
C THR A 60 20.12 -11.22 35.51
N ARG A 61 19.68 -11.74 36.66
CA ARG A 61 18.27 -12.11 36.87
C ARG A 61 17.31 -10.97 36.53
N SER A 62 17.67 -9.74 36.90
CA SER A 62 16.88 -8.53 36.59
C SER A 62 16.76 -8.27 35.08
N ASN A 63 17.79 -8.53 34.28
CA ASN A 63 17.69 -8.39 32.81
C ASN A 63 16.82 -9.49 32.20
N LEU A 64 16.87 -10.71 32.74
CA LEU A 64 16.02 -11.80 32.29
C LEU A 64 14.54 -11.56 32.64
N GLU A 65 14.26 -11.05 33.84
CA GLU A 65 12.91 -10.62 34.25
C GLU A 65 12.38 -9.52 33.34
N ALA A 66 13.19 -8.49 33.04
CA ALA A 66 12.80 -7.42 32.12
C ALA A 66 12.56 -7.93 30.67
N ILE A 67 13.33 -8.92 30.21
CA ILE A 67 13.10 -9.57 28.90
C ILE A 67 11.80 -10.37 28.93
N GLU A 68 11.53 -11.11 30.01
CA GLU A 68 10.32 -11.92 30.15
C GLU A 68 9.06 -11.05 30.24
N ASP A 69 9.11 -9.95 30.98
CA ASP A 69 8.01 -8.97 31.06
C ASP A 69 7.74 -8.31 29.71
N ASN A 70 8.80 -7.87 29.00
CA ASN A 70 8.67 -7.36 27.63
C ASN A 70 8.10 -8.42 26.68
N TYR A 71 8.51 -9.68 26.83
CA TYR A 71 7.99 -10.78 26.02
C TYR A 71 6.51 -11.01 26.31
N ARG A 72 6.07 -10.97 27.56
CA ARG A 72 4.65 -11.07 27.94
C ARG A 72 3.84 -9.91 27.40
N GLU A 73 4.34 -8.68 27.50
CA GLU A 73 3.67 -7.50 26.94
C GLU A 73 3.52 -7.64 25.42
N LEU A 74 4.62 -7.94 24.73
CA LEU A 74 4.64 -8.11 23.27
C LEU A 74 3.72 -9.25 22.83
N TYR A 75 3.73 -10.36 23.57
CA TYR A 75 2.84 -11.50 23.33
C TYR A 75 1.37 -11.14 23.57
N SER A 76 1.06 -10.31 24.57
CA SER A 76 -0.30 -9.83 24.82
C SER A 76 -0.80 -8.88 23.72
N VAL A 77 0.08 -8.04 23.17
CA VAL A 77 -0.24 -7.17 22.03
C VAL A 77 -0.40 -8.00 20.77
N TYR A 78 0.44 -9.02 20.57
CA TYR A 78 0.31 -9.98 19.50
C TYR A 78 -0.99 -10.77 19.61
N GLU A 79 -1.39 -11.26 20.78
CA GLU A 79 -2.68 -11.93 20.99
C GLU A 79 -3.87 -11.00 20.81
N LYS A 80 -3.76 -9.71 21.18
CA LYS A 80 -4.81 -8.73 20.88
C LYS A 80 -4.92 -8.47 19.39
N ALA A 81 -3.80 -8.28 18.70
CA ALA A 81 -3.75 -8.09 17.25
C ALA A 81 -4.27 -9.34 16.53
N MET A 82 -3.81 -10.53 16.93
CA MET A 82 -4.34 -11.80 16.45
C MET A 82 -5.78 -12.03 16.89
N GLY A 83 -6.26 -11.49 18.01
CA GLY A 83 -7.65 -11.58 18.44
C GLY A 83 -8.57 -10.69 17.61
N THR A 84 -8.08 -9.51 17.23
CA THR A 84 -8.74 -8.65 16.22
C THR A 84 -8.68 -9.25 14.81
N LEU A 85 -7.66 -10.04 14.49
CA LEU A 85 -7.51 -10.73 13.19
C LEU A 85 -8.09 -12.15 13.18
N ASN A 86 -8.34 -12.79 14.33
CA ASN A 86 -8.90 -14.13 14.42
C ASN A 86 -10.39 -14.03 14.09
N LEU A 87 -10.65 -14.21 12.80
CA LEU A 87 -11.92 -14.44 12.13
C LEU A 87 -12.75 -15.62 12.70
N ASN A 88 -12.45 -16.13 13.90
CA ASN A 88 -13.19 -17.22 14.57
C ASN A 88 -14.31 -16.73 15.50
N THR A 89 -14.26 -15.48 15.96
CA THR A 89 -15.35 -14.85 16.75
C THR A 89 -16.11 -13.76 16.00
N PHE A 90 -15.65 -13.36 14.82
CA PHE A 90 -16.47 -12.64 13.87
C PHE A 90 -17.43 -13.65 13.24
N ASP A 91 -18.73 -13.35 13.26
CA ASP A 91 -19.70 -14.11 12.49
C ASP A 91 -19.28 -13.99 11.02
N GLN A 92 -18.61 -15.02 10.50
CA GLN A 92 -18.08 -15.03 9.14
C GLN A 92 -19.20 -14.79 8.14
N ALA A 93 -20.41 -15.28 8.42
CA ALA A 93 -21.57 -14.99 7.61
C ALA A 93 -21.97 -13.51 7.66
N ALA A 94 -21.82 -12.84 8.81
CA ALA A 94 -22.04 -11.40 8.92
C ALA A 94 -20.95 -10.57 8.24
N PHE A 95 -19.69 -11.01 8.26
CA PHE A 95 -18.59 -10.29 7.61
C PHE A 95 -18.56 -10.46 6.10
N PHE A 96 -18.63 -11.70 5.61
CA PHE A 96 -18.59 -12.01 4.17
C PHE A 96 -19.94 -11.76 3.48
N GLY A 97 -21.03 -11.74 4.25
CA GLY A 97 -22.38 -11.56 3.72
C GLY A 97 -22.86 -12.76 2.89
N GLU A 98 -23.99 -12.58 2.22
CA GLU A 98 -24.52 -13.60 1.31
C GLU A 98 -23.68 -13.64 0.02
N THR A 99 -23.29 -14.84 -0.39
CA THR A 99 -22.60 -15.02 -1.67
C THR A 99 -23.60 -14.83 -2.82
N PRO A 100 -23.26 -14.06 -3.87
CA PRO A 100 -24.11 -13.90 -5.03
C PRO A 100 -24.50 -15.24 -5.63
N VAL A 101 -25.78 -15.43 -5.95
CA VAL A 101 -26.30 -16.70 -6.49
C VAL A 101 -26.03 -16.83 -7.99
N SER A 102 -25.85 -15.70 -8.69
CA SER A 102 -25.63 -15.66 -10.13
C SER A 102 -24.37 -14.88 -10.51
N ARG A 103 -23.80 -15.21 -11.69
CA ARG A 103 -22.66 -14.47 -12.26
C ARG A 103 -23.00 -13.01 -12.56
N ALA A 104 -24.28 -12.73 -12.86
CA ALA A 104 -24.74 -11.36 -13.10
C ALA A 104 -24.71 -10.55 -11.81
N ASP A 105 -25.24 -11.11 -10.71
CA ASP A 105 -25.22 -10.46 -9.40
C ASP A 105 -23.77 -10.23 -8.93
N TRP A 106 -22.91 -11.23 -9.13
CA TRP A 106 -21.49 -11.10 -8.82
C TRP A 106 -20.82 -9.97 -9.62
N SER A 107 -21.13 -9.83 -10.91
CA SER A 107 -20.57 -8.74 -11.73
C SER A 107 -21.00 -7.37 -11.21
N PHE A 108 -22.25 -7.24 -10.76
CA PHE A 108 -22.76 -6.02 -10.16
C PHE A 108 -22.05 -5.70 -8.84
N GLU A 109 -21.82 -6.70 -7.99
CA GLU A 109 -21.06 -6.55 -6.76
C GLU A 109 -19.62 -6.11 -7.02
N LEU A 110 -18.95 -6.71 -8.01
CA LEU A 110 -17.60 -6.29 -8.40
C LEU A 110 -17.58 -4.83 -8.86
N HIS A 111 -18.58 -4.40 -9.65
CA HIS A 111 -18.71 -3.01 -10.07
C HIS A 111 -18.91 -2.07 -8.87
N LYS A 112 -19.79 -2.44 -7.94
CA LYS A 112 -20.04 -1.67 -6.71
C LYS A 112 -18.78 -1.56 -5.86
N PHE A 113 -18.04 -2.66 -5.68
CA PHE A 113 -16.75 -2.66 -4.98
C PHE A 113 -15.74 -1.70 -5.62
N LYS A 114 -15.54 -1.78 -6.94
CA LYS A 114 -14.61 -0.90 -7.66
C LYS A 114 -14.98 0.56 -7.49
N GLU A 115 -16.26 0.87 -7.56
CA GLU A 115 -16.75 2.23 -7.45
C GLU A 115 -16.61 2.77 -6.01
N ASN A 116 -16.95 1.96 -5.00
CA ASN A 116 -16.72 2.31 -3.60
C ASN A 116 -15.25 2.56 -3.30
N ALA A 117 -14.35 1.71 -3.81
CA ALA A 117 -12.91 1.89 -3.65
C ALA A 117 -12.40 3.18 -4.30
N ARG A 118 -12.94 3.56 -5.47
CA ARG A 118 -12.63 4.84 -6.12
C ARG A 118 -13.13 6.02 -5.30
N TYR A 119 -14.35 5.95 -4.77
CA TYR A 119 -14.89 7.00 -3.92
C TYR A 119 -14.08 7.16 -2.62
N ALA A 120 -13.68 6.06 -1.99
CA ALA A 120 -12.85 6.08 -0.78
C ALA A 120 -11.46 6.71 -1.04
N ALA A 121 -10.83 6.36 -2.16
CA ALA A 121 -9.57 6.98 -2.58
C ALA A 121 -9.73 8.48 -2.87
N LEU A 122 -10.78 8.89 -3.59
CA LEU A 122 -11.07 10.29 -3.88
C LEU A 122 -11.31 11.09 -2.60
N SER A 123 -12.08 10.55 -1.66
CA SER A 123 -12.36 11.18 -0.36
C SER A 123 -11.09 11.39 0.46
N ASN A 124 -10.10 10.50 0.32
CA ASN A 124 -8.80 10.58 0.98
C ASN A 124 -7.74 11.30 0.14
N SER A 125 -8.12 11.95 -0.96
CA SER A 125 -7.21 12.67 -1.88
C SER A 125 -6.07 11.81 -2.45
N ILE A 126 -6.32 10.53 -2.67
CA ILE A 126 -5.35 9.56 -3.18
C ILE A 126 -5.43 9.54 -4.71
N GLU A 127 -4.29 9.71 -5.37
CA GLU A 127 -4.22 9.59 -6.83
C GLU A 127 -4.35 8.14 -7.27
N LEU A 128 -5.40 7.85 -8.06
CA LEU A 128 -5.64 6.55 -8.71
C LEU A 128 -5.32 6.61 -10.21
N PRO A 129 -4.77 5.54 -10.79
CA PRO A 129 -4.68 5.38 -12.24
C PRO A 129 -6.05 5.45 -12.95
N THR A 130 -6.08 5.86 -14.21
CA THR A 130 -7.32 6.04 -14.99
C THR A 130 -8.13 4.74 -15.14
N VAL A 131 -7.45 3.59 -15.18
CA VAL A 131 -8.08 2.27 -15.22
C VAL A 131 -7.47 1.44 -14.10
N VAL A 132 -8.26 1.18 -13.06
CA VAL A 132 -7.88 0.32 -11.94
C VAL A 132 -8.96 -0.72 -11.75
N GLU A 133 -8.53 -1.98 -11.81
CA GLU A 133 -9.38 -3.17 -11.69
C GLU A 133 -9.13 -3.91 -10.34
N PHE A 134 -8.26 -3.35 -9.48
CA PHE A 134 -7.92 -3.85 -8.14
C PHE A 134 -7.57 -5.35 -8.07
N GLY A 135 -6.97 -5.89 -9.14
CA GLY A 135 -6.56 -7.30 -9.22
C GLY A 135 -7.63 -8.28 -9.69
N PHE A 136 -8.81 -7.80 -10.12
CA PHE A 136 -9.92 -8.61 -10.63
C PHE A 136 -10.14 -8.44 -12.15
N GLU A 137 -9.07 -8.12 -12.89
CA GLU A 137 -9.07 -7.93 -14.36
C GLU A 137 -9.65 -9.15 -15.10
N ASP A 138 -9.32 -10.36 -14.63
CA ASP A 138 -9.71 -11.63 -15.26
C ASP A 138 -11.23 -11.88 -15.25
N TYR A 139 -11.99 -11.20 -14.38
CA TYR A 139 -13.43 -11.43 -14.22
C TYR A 139 -14.31 -10.32 -14.80
N ALA A 140 -13.70 -9.33 -15.46
CA ALA A 140 -14.42 -8.17 -16.01
C ALA A 140 -15.51 -8.55 -17.03
N ASN A 141 -15.35 -9.67 -17.75
CA ASN A 141 -16.21 -10.05 -18.88
C ASN A 141 -17.28 -11.11 -18.57
N GLY A 142 -17.52 -11.46 -17.30
CA GLY A 142 -18.55 -12.45 -16.98
C GLY A 142 -18.47 -13.13 -15.63
N GLY A 143 -17.64 -12.64 -14.71
CA GLY A 143 -17.52 -13.17 -13.37
C GLY A 143 -16.79 -14.52 -13.28
N PRO A 144 -16.55 -15.00 -12.06
CA PRO A 144 -15.92 -16.28 -11.81
C PRO A 144 -16.87 -17.44 -12.18
N PRO A 145 -16.31 -18.63 -12.47
CA PRO A 145 -17.11 -19.84 -12.58
C PRO A 145 -17.80 -20.16 -11.24
N PRO A 146 -18.98 -20.83 -11.25
CA PRO A 146 -19.80 -21.08 -10.07
C PRO A 146 -19.04 -21.81 -8.96
N GLU A 147 -18.16 -22.75 -9.32
CA GLU A 147 -17.34 -23.49 -8.36
C GLU A 147 -16.40 -22.61 -7.53
N ASN A 148 -16.05 -21.42 -8.02
CA ASN A 148 -15.13 -20.49 -7.35
C ASN A 148 -15.81 -19.20 -6.90
N MET A 149 -17.13 -19.09 -7.03
CA MET A 149 -17.85 -17.84 -6.81
C MET A 149 -17.77 -17.37 -5.36
N GLU A 150 -17.96 -18.28 -4.40
CA GLU A 150 -17.83 -18.01 -2.97
C GLU A 150 -16.41 -17.56 -2.59
N GLU A 151 -15.40 -18.29 -3.05
CA GLU A 151 -14.01 -17.97 -2.72
C GLU A 151 -13.61 -16.59 -3.26
N VAL A 152 -13.98 -16.29 -4.51
CA VAL A 152 -13.65 -15.00 -5.13
C VAL A 152 -14.47 -13.87 -4.49
N HIS A 153 -15.71 -14.12 -4.07
CA HIS A 153 -16.51 -13.17 -3.31
C HIS A 153 -15.85 -12.81 -1.98
N GLN A 154 -15.43 -13.80 -1.19
CA GLN A 154 -14.68 -13.57 0.05
C GLN A 154 -13.42 -12.74 -0.19
N GLN A 155 -12.70 -12.98 -1.29
CA GLN A 155 -11.53 -12.18 -1.67
C GLN A 155 -11.89 -10.72 -1.94
N ILE A 156 -13.03 -10.42 -2.56
CA ILE A 156 -13.50 -9.04 -2.78
C ILE A 156 -13.76 -8.36 -1.44
N VAL A 157 -14.46 -9.01 -0.52
CA VAL A 157 -14.79 -8.46 0.80
C VAL A 157 -13.53 -8.14 1.59
N VAL A 158 -12.58 -9.08 1.64
CA VAL A 158 -11.27 -8.87 2.30
C VAL A 158 -10.52 -7.71 1.64
N MET A 159 -10.52 -7.64 0.30
CA MET A 159 -9.85 -6.57 -0.43
C MET A 159 -10.48 -5.20 -0.13
N SER A 160 -11.82 -5.13 0.00
CA SER A 160 -12.53 -3.89 0.37
C SER A 160 -12.06 -3.38 1.72
N SER A 161 -12.03 -4.24 2.73
CA SER A 161 -11.57 -3.86 4.08
C SER A 161 -10.10 -3.45 4.11
N LEU A 162 -9.24 -4.15 3.36
CA LEU A 162 -7.83 -3.80 3.25
C LEU A 162 -7.62 -2.45 2.56
N LEU A 163 -8.35 -2.18 1.47
CA LEU A 163 -8.27 -0.92 0.74
C LEU A 163 -8.74 0.26 1.58
N GLU A 164 -9.86 0.11 2.30
CA GLU A 164 -10.34 1.11 3.24
C GLU A 164 -9.28 1.44 4.29
N THR A 165 -8.73 0.42 4.96
CA THR A 165 -7.67 0.60 5.96
C THR A 165 -6.42 1.25 5.37
N LEU A 166 -6.04 0.87 4.15
CA LEU A 166 -4.89 1.43 3.47
C LEU A 166 -5.11 2.91 3.10
N PHE A 167 -6.29 3.26 2.62
CA PHE A 167 -6.63 4.64 2.27
C PHE A 167 -6.71 5.52 3.52
N ASP A 168 -7.28 5.01 4.62
CA ASP A 168 -7.34 5.70 5.90
C ASP A 168 -5.94 5.93 6.53
N SER A 169 -4.96 5.09 6.18
CA SER A 169 -3.58 5.27 6.64
C SER A 169 -2.84 6.47 6.02
N GLY A 170 -3.46 7.17 5.06
CA GLY A 170 -2.92 8.41 4.47
C GLY A 170 -1.88 8.18 3.36
N VAL A 171 -2.00 7.08 2.62
CA VAL A 171 -1.14 6.80 1.46
C VAL A 171 -1.35 7.86 0.37
N GLN A 172 -0.28 8.45 -0.14
CA GLN A 172 -0.36 9.57 -1.11
C GLN A 172 -0.65 9.13 -2.55
N SER A 173 -0.19 7.94 -2.95
CA SER A 173 -0.37 7.44 -4.31
C SER A 173 -0.58 5.93 -4.33
N PHE A 174 -1.47 5.48 -5.22
CA PHE A 174 -1.77 4.09 -5.40
C PHE A 174 -1.29 3.63 -6.78
N VAL A 175 -0.38 2.65 -6.82
CA VAL A 175 0.24 2.23 -8.09
C VAL A 175 -0.53 1.09 -8.75
N LYS A 176 -0.59 -0.08 -8.09
CA LYS A 176 -1.23 -1.28 -8.64
C LYS A 176 -1.46 -2.31 -7.53
N ILE A 177 -2.55 -3.07 -7.64
CA ILE A 177 -2.71 -4.35 -6.95
C ILE A 177 -2.52 -5.49 -7.95
N GLN A 178 -1.66 -6.45 -7.60
CA GLN A 178 -1.45 -7.66 -8.38
C GLN A 178 -1.78 -8.86 -7.51
N ARG A 179 -2.82 -9.60 -7.88
CA ARG A 179 -3.20 -10.84 -7.20
C ARG A 179 -2.28 -11.98 -7.67
N GLY A 180 -1.67 -12.69 -6.73
CA GLY A 180 -0.85 -13.86 -7.02
C GLY A 180 -1.68 -15.03 -7.55
N VAL A 181 -1.05 -15.88 -8.35
CA VAL A 181 -1.64 -17.17 -8.78
C VAL A 181 -1.43 -18.19 -7.64
N LYS A 182 -2.45 -19.00 -7.32
CA LYS A 182 -2.31 -20.08 -6.34
C LYS A 182 -1.11 -21.00 -6.72
N PRO A 183 -0.36 -21.54 -5.74
CA PRO A 183 0.84 -22.35 -5.99
C PRO A 183 0.57 -23.69 -6.70
N ASP A 184 -0.69 -24.11 -6.85
CA ASP A 184 -1.13 -25.29 -7.61
C ASP A 184 -1.15 -25.05 -9.15
N GLY A 185 -0.83 -23.85 -9.63
CA GLY A 185 -0.81 -23.56 -11.08
C GLY A 185 -2.20 -23.54 -11.73
N SER A 186 -3.26 -23.83 -10.96
CA SER A 186 -4.65 -23.54 -11.29
C SER A 186 -4.85 -22.02 -11.33
N ARG A 187 -4.59 -21.44 -12.51
CA ARG A 187 -5.22 -20.18 -12.90
C ARG A 187 -6.71 -20.38 -12.71
N THR A 188 -7.37 -19.52 -11.95
CA THR A 188 -8.83 -19.39 -11.98
C THR A 188 -9.23 -19.24 -13.43
N ALA A 189 -9.72 -20.33 -13.99
CA ALA A 189 -9.75 -20.54 -15.42
C ALA A 189 -10.92 -19.79 -16.01
N VAL A 190 -10.67 -18.72 -16.76
CA VAL A 190 -11.36 -18.46 -18.03
C VAL A 190 -10.40 -17.79 -19.02
N GLY A 191 -9.96 -18.59 -19.99
CA GLY A 191 -9.50 -18.23 -21.34
C GLY A 191 -8.87 -16.87 -21.62
N SER A 192 -7.53 -16.84 -21.71
CA SER A 192 -6.88 -16.03 -22.73
C SER A 192 -5.78 -16.83 -23.41
N ARG A 193 -6.10 -17.38 -24.58
CA ARG A 193 -5.10 -17.81 -25.56
C ARG A 193 -4.30 -16.58 -25.96
N ARG A 194 -3.06 -16.49 -25.52
CA ARG A 194 -2.00 -15.88 -26.32
C ARG A 194 -0.93 -16.95 -26.53
N PRO A 195 -0.59 -17.32 -27.77
CA PRO A 195 0.51 -18.25 -28.01
C PRO A 195 1.80 -17.59 -27.51
N VAL A 196 2.48 -18.28 -26.61
CA VAL A 196 3.88 -18.02 -26.27
C VAL A 196 4.68 -18.43 -27.50
N ASN A 197 5.06 -17.47 -28.33
CA ASN A 197 6.12 -17.71 -29.30
C ASN A 197 7.43 -17.88 -28.54
N GLN A 198 7.77 -19.15 -28.36
CA GLN A 198 9.10 -19.76 -28.32
C GLN A 198 10.29 -18.80 -28.20
N LEU A 199 10.92 -18.83 -27.02
CA LEU A 199 12.36 -18.68 -26.90
C LEU A 199 13.00 -20.07 -26.96
N TYR A 200 14.13 -20.14 -27.68
CA TYR A 200 15.12 -21.22 -27.81
C TYR A 200 14.90 -22.32 -28.85
N SER A 201 15.69 -22.23 -29.93
CA SER A 201 16.55 -23.31 -30.44
C SER A 201 17.72 -22.66 -31.19
N ASP A 202 18.94 -22.97 -30.71
CA ASP A 202 20.27 -22.92 -31.34
C ASP A 202 20.68 -21.77 -32.29
#